data_AF-A0A0D2B7V1-F1
#
_entry.id   AF-A0A0D2B7V1-F1
#
_cell.length_a   1.000
_cell.length_b   1.000
_cell.length_c   1.000
_cell.angle_alpha   90.00
_cell.angle_beta   90.00
_cell.angle_gamma   90.00
#
_symmetry.space_group_name_H-M   'P 1'
#
loop_
_entity.id
_entity.type
_entity.pdbx_description
1 polymer ?
#
loop_
_entity_poly.entity_id
_entity_poly.type
_entity_poly.pdbx_seq_one_letter_code
_entity_poly.pdbx_strand_id
1 'polypeptide(L)'
;MKFGQDFEAALSREEFPQEWVDSAISYKKLKKCIKRVQQELLSLGLDKETLDALWQHVSSGDTEVGGSLGERLMQYSVNGSEKVSFTPRLTIVVDPRDGSPIDAWLAPDTRRVLQRLARNSRGSSGPTRRDDSSPAQPRLAEGSHDGTAQNSDADVMSENDELKPQTIEIPLTSDSEFFQILKRELADLDRLQDSEQIQIQTEILKLGAQLRDLKSEKTKRSKQEIEIWRKIFELYAEAEIFMSSHEADAGARDAEHAQLQYSNFNQGLQKQQKEVRKLGKDANAAFERFLGINANLIRLIKFQEINKTALNKIMKKFDKRTALHARSTVSDALIKSPFMAQNLAKATCFTISQELLSIIPQLNDYLCPVCFSISYKPIRLRCGHIFCIRCMVVMQREEKDQCPLCRQAVVLEATSANVDRELTKFMKTNFKSEVKAKQRDNEIQAGIDRWGEQYENSQKCSVM
;
A
#
# COMPACT_ATOMS: atom_id res chain seq x y z
N MET A 1 7.12 30.25 -3.71
CA MET A 1 8.17 29.93 -2.71
C MET A 1 7.64 29.26 -1.44
N LYS A 2 6.31 29.24 -1.22
CA LYS A 2 5.64 28.82 0.02
C LYS A 2 5.86 27.36 0.47
N PHE A 3 5.70 26.38 -0.42
CA PHE A 3 5.63 24.96 -0.03
C PHE A 3 6.79 24.43 0.83
N GLY A 4 8.05 24.85 0.57
CA GLY A 4 9.17 24.35 1.38
C GLY A 4 9.15 24.86 2.83
N GLN A 5 8.61 26.06 3.05
CA GLN A 5 8.37 26.61 4.38
C GLN A 5 7.12 25.97 4.99
N ASP A 6 6.06 25.79 4.19
CA ASP A 6 4.83 25.13 4.64
C ASP A 6 5.08 23.67 5.08
N PHE A 7 5.97 22.95 4.38
CA PHE A 7 6.35 21.57 4.71
C PHE A 7 7.10 21.48 6.04
N GLU A 8 8.10 22.34 6.27
CA GLU A 8 8.81 22.38 7.56
C GLU A 8 7.91 22.85 8.70
N ALA A 9 7.03 23.82 8.43
CA ALA A 9 6.03 24.27 9.39
C ALA A 9 5.04 23.14 9.73
N ALA A 10 4.65 22.33 8.75
CA ALA A 10 3.80 21.16 8.98
C ALA A 10 4.52 20.12 9.85
N LEU A 11 5.78 19.80 9.57
CA LEU A 11 6.59 18.90 10.41
C LEU A 11 6.77 19.42 11.84
N SER A 12 6.88 20.74 12.01
CA SER A 12 7.07 21.36 13.33
C SER A 12 5.77 21.49 14.14
N ARG A 13 4.63 21.67 13.47
CA ARG A 13 3.32 21.90 14.11
C ARG A 13 2.67 20.62 14.62
N GLU A 14 2.96 19.49 14.00
CA GLU A 14 2.14 18.26 14.12
C GLU A 14 2.67 17.26 15.16
N GLU A 15 3.51 17.71 16.08
CA GLU A 15 4.03 16.91 17.21
C GLU A 15 4.62 15.56 16.78
N PHE A 16 5.34 15.52 15.66
CA PHE A 16 6.09 14.34 15.26
C PHE A 16 7.29 14.13 16.18
N PRO A 17 7.63 12.87 16.54
CA PRO A 17 8.88 12.57 17.22
C PRO A 17 10.08 13.14 16.43
N GLN A 18 11.10 13.61 17.14
CA GLN A 18 12.27 14.21 16.50
C GLN A 18 12.94 13.25 15.51
N GLU A 19 13.00 11.97 15.84
CA GLU A 19 13.55 10.90 14.99
C GLU A 19 12.79 10.78 13.64
N TRP A 20 11.48 11.05 13.62
CA TRP A 20 10.69 11.07 12.40
C TRP A 20 11.02 12.30 11.56
N VAL A 21 11.11 13.47 12.20
CA VAL A 21 11.45 14.73 11.53
C VAL A 21 12.84 14.64 10.89
N ASP A 22 13.80 14.04 11.58
CA ASP A 22 15.17 13.84 11.10
C ASP A 22 15.23 12.86 9.91
N SER A 23 14.30 11.92 9.84
CA SER A 23 14.16 10.96 8.73
C SER A 23 13.32 11.49 7.56
N ALA A 24 12.69 12.66 7.70
CA ALA A 24 11.83 13.24 6.66
C ALA A 24 12.63 13.72 5.44
N ILE A 25 11.94 13.83 4.29
CA ILE A 25 12.56 14.32 3.05
C ILE A 25 13.11 15.72 3.25
N SER A 26 14.41 15.91 2.99
CA SER A 26 15.08 17.19 3.15
C SER A 26 14.83 18.10 1.94
N TYR A 27 13.60 18.59 1.82
CA TYR A 27 13.12 19.34 0.65
C TYR A 27 14.02 20.54 0.28
N LYS A 28 14.52 21.28 1.27
CA LYS A 28 15.45 22.41 1.04
C LYS A 28 16.81 21.95 0.50
N LYS A 29 17.37 20.87 1.02
CA LYS A 29 18.65 20.30 0.59
C LYS A 29 18.56 19.80 -0.85
N LEU A 30 17.53 19.01 -1.15
CA LEU A 30 17.25 18.53 -2.51
C LEU A 30 17.03 19.69 -3.50
N LYS A 31 16.31 20.74 -3.08
CA LYS A 31 16.14 21.95 -3.91
C LYS A 31 17.46 22.67 -4.22
N LYS A 32 18.42 22.69 -3.29
CA LYS A 32 19.77 23.22 -3.55
C LYS A 32 20.52 22.35 -4.55
N CYS A 33 20.40 21.03 -4.48
CA CYS A 33 20.97 20.11 -5.46
C CYS A 33 20.40 20.35 -6.86
N ILE A 34 19.07 20.49 -7.01
CA ILE A 34 18.43 20.81 -8.30
C ILE A 34 19.01 22.08 -8.94
N LYS A 35 19.33 23.11 -8.15
CA LYS A 35 19.96 24.33 -8.67
C LYS A 35 21.37 24.08 -9.21
N ARG A 36 22.14 23.21 -8.55
CA ARG A 36 23.48 22.82 -9.02
C ARG A 36 23.41 22.00 -10.30
N VAL A 37 22.46 21.05 -10.39
CA VAL A 37 22.17 20.33 -11.65
C VAL A 37 21.82 21.31 -12.77
N GLN A 38 20.95 22.28 -12.49
CA GLN A 38 20.59 23.31 -13.47
C GLN A 38 21.82 24.12 -13.93
N GLN A 39 22.72 24.48 -13.01
CA GLN A 39 23.94 25.22 -13.34
C GLN A 39 24.94 24.37 -14.14
N GLU A 40 25.05 23.08 -13.83
CA GLU A 40 25.88 22.12 -14.56
C GLU A 40 25.35 21.89 -15.99
N LEU A 41 24.04 21.76 -16.16
CA LEU A 41 23.41 21.70 -17.48
C LEU A 41 23.67 22.98 -18.30
N LEU A 42 23.52 24.14 -17.67
CA LEU A 42 23.80 25.43 -18.31
C LEU A 42 25.27 25.60 -18.71
N SER A 43 26.23 25.14 -17.88
CA SER A 43 27.65 25.23 -18.22
C SER A 43 28.04 24.30 -19.38
N LEU A 44 27.24 23.26 -19.64
CA LEU A 44 27.37 22.38 -20.80
C LEU A 44 26.62 22.90 -22.05
N GLY A 45 25.95 24.04 -21.97
CA GLY A 45 25.12 24.57 -23.05
C GLY A 45 23.82 23.81 -23.27
N LEU A 46 23.39 23.01 -22.28
CA LEU A 46 22.14 22.25 -22.29
C LEU A 46 21.10 23.00 -21.44
N ASP A 47 20.67 24.17 -21.93
CA ASP A 47 19.59 24.89 -21.27
C ASP A 47 18.23 24.21 -21.46
N LYS A 48 17.22 24.73 -20.76
CA LYS A 48 15.90 24.11 -20.74
C LYS A 48 15.26 24.08 -22.13
N GLU A 49 15.38 25.16 -22.90
CA GLU A 49 14.82 25.23 -24.25
C GLU A 49 15.50 24.23 -25.19
N THR A 50 16.84 24.11 -25.10
CA THR A 50 17.63 23.14 -25.87
C THR A 50 17.24 21.71 -25.54
N LEU A 51 17.10 21.37 -24.25
CA LEU A 51 16.69 20.03 -23.82
C LEU A 51 15.24 19.72 -24.23
N ASP A 52 14.30 20.66 -24.06
CA ASP A 52 12.90 20.47 -24.49
C ASP A 52 12.81 20.25 -26.01
N ALA A 53 13.60 20.98 -26.81
CA ALA A 53 13.66 20.79 -28.26
C ALA A 53 14.25 19.42 -28.63
N LEU A 54 15.30 18.97 -27.95
CA LEU A 54 15.88 17.64 -28.15
C LEU A 54 14.85 16.52 -27.86
N TRP A 55 14.05 16.65 -26.79
CA TRP A 55 12.99 15.68 -26.47
C TRP A 55 11.83 15.65 -27.48
N GLN A 56 11.48 16.79 -28.08
CA GLN A 56 10.44 16.85 -29.12
C GLN A 56 10.83 16.07 -30.37
N HIS A 57 12.11 16.13 -30.77
CA HIS A 57 12.60 15.37 -31.92
C HIS A 57 12.71 13.87 -31.62
N VAL A 58 13.12 13.47 -30.41
CA VAL A 58 13.08 12.08 -29.95
C VAL A 58 11.67 11.48 -30.02
N SER A 59 10.64 12.29 -29.76
CA SER A 59 9.23 11.86 -29.75
C SER A 59 8.55 11.93 -31.13
N SER A 60 9.15 12.63 -32.10
CA SER A 60 8.59 12.81 -33.46
C SER A 60 9.16 11.82 -34.48
N GLY A 61 10.16 11.01 -34.09
CA GLY A 61 10.85 10.03 -34.94
C GLY A 61 10.21 8.64 -34.99
N ASP A 62 8.99 8.46 -34.48
CA ASP A 62 8.22 7.22 -34.64
C ASP A 62 7.71 7.09 -36.09
N THR A 63 8.60 6.67 -36.99
CA THR A 63 8.19 5.94 -38.19
C THR A 63 8.60 4.49 -38.00
N GLU A 64 7.59 3.63 -37.92
CA GLU A 64 7.70 2.19 -37.74
C GLU A 64 8.69 1.56 -38.71
N VAL A 65 9.86 1.12 -38.22
CA VAL A 65 10.64 0.08 -38.88
C VAL A 65 11.06 -0.95 -37.83
N GLY A 66 10.30 -2.04 -37.79
CA GLY A 66 10.71 -3.37 -37.37
C GLY A 66 11.59 -3.53 -36.12
N GLY A 67 10.96 -3.81 -34.98
CA GLY A 67 11.35 -4.93 -34.11
C GLY A 67 12.82 -5.03 -33.66
N SER A 68 13.44 -3.92 -33.29
CA SER A 68 14.63 -3.87 -32.44
C SER A 68 14.56 -2.57 -31.65
N LEU A 69 15.23 -2.50 -30.49
CA LEU A 69 15.17 -1.39 -29.55
C LEU A 69 15.77 -0.11 -30.17
N GLY A 70 15.01 0.52 -31.08
CA GLY A 70 15.41 1.66 -31.91
C GLY A 70 15.94 2.82 -31.08
N GLU A 71 17.05 3.34 -31.56
CA GLU A 71 17.95 4.31 -30.93
C GLU A 71 17.21 5.57 -30.46
N ARG A 72 16.86 5.61 -29.18
CA ARG A 72 16.39 6.85 -28.54
C ARG A 72 17.55 7.84 -28.48
N LEU A 73 17.50 8.88 -29.34
CA LEU A 73 18.49 9.95 -29.48
C LEU A 73 18.86 10.63 -28.14
N MET A 74 17.97 10.58 -27.14
CA MET A 74 18.22 10.98 -25.77
C MET A 74 17.54 10.04 -24.77
N GLN A 75 18.30 9.52 -23.80
CA GLN A 75 17.77 8.70 -22.71
C GLN A 75 18.33 9.19 -21.38
N TYR A 76 17.45 9.40 -20.40
CA TYR A 76 17.79 9.55 -18.99
C TYR A 76 17.41 8.26 -18.25
N SER A 77 18.40 7.39 -18.04
CA SER A 77 18.16 6.13 -17.33
C SER A 77 18.54 6.25 -15.86
N VAL A 78 17.68 5.66 -15.02
CA VAL A 78 17.95 5.41 -13.62
C VAL A 78 17.86 3.91 -13.44
N ASN A 79 19.01 3.24 -13.32
CA ASN A 79 19.04 1.81 -13.10
C ASN A 79 18.78 1.52 -11.61
N GLY A 80 17.62 0.93 -11.32
CA GLY A 80 17.21 0.54 -9.96
C GLY A 80 16.95 -0.96 -9.85
N SER A 81 17.94 -1.72 -9.39
CA SER A 81 17.74 -3.02 -8.74
C SER A 81 18.67 -3.11 -7.51
N GLU A 82 18.37 -4.00 -6.58
CA GLU A 82 18.92 -4.06 -5.20
C GLU A 82 20.45 -4.05 -5.07
N LYS A 83 21.21 -4.24 -6.17
CA LYS A 83 22.69 -4.21 -6.18
C LYS A 83 23.35 -3.23 -7.16
N VAL A 84 22.62 -2.29 -7.77
CA VAL A 84 23.21 -1.36 -8.76
C VAL A 84 23.06 0.11 -8.35
N SER A 85 24.14 0.86 -8.56
CA SER A 85 24.28 2.29 -8.29
C SER A 85 23.29 3.13 -9.09
N PHE A 86 22.73 4.16 -8.45
CA PHE A 86 21.91 5.19 -9.09
C PHE A 86 22.84 6.08 -9.93
N THR A 87 23.16 5.67 -11.15
CA THR A 87 23.97 6.48 -12.08
C THR A 87 23.05 7.04 -13.15
N PRO A 88 22.64 8.30 -13.03
CA PRO A 88 21.95 8.95 -14.11
C PRO A 88 22.88 9.07 -15.33
N ARG A 89 22.38 8.70 -16.51
CA ARG A 89 23.13 8.80 -17.76
C ARG A 89 22.30 9.61 -18.74
N LEU A 90 22.85 10.71 -19.24
CA LEU A 90 22.33 11.43 -20.38
C LEU A 90 23.12 11.00 -21.60
N THR A 91 22.43 10.36 -22.53
CA THR A 91 23.00 9.82 -23.76
C THR A 91 22.65 10.74 -24.95
N ILE A 92 23.61 11.08 -25.81
CA ILE A 92 23.36 11.77 -27.10
C ILE A 92 24.03 10.99 -28.23
N VAL A 93 23.32 10.83 -29.34
CA VAL A 93 23.83 10.17 -30.55
C VAL A 93 24.64 11.16 -31.41
N VAL A 94 25.86 10.77 -31.80
CA VAL A 94 26.75 11.57 -32.66
C VAL A 94 27.14 10.85 -33.95
N ASP A 95 27.38 11.63 -34.99
CA ASP A 95 27.93 11.20 -36.27
C ASP A 95 29.34 10.63 -36.04
N PRO A 96 29.60 9.39 -36.47
CA PRO A 96 30.88 8.73 -36.28
C PRO A 96 32.05 9.41 -37.01
N ARG A 97 31.82 10.18 -38.08
CA ARG A 97 32.85 10.79 -38.94
C ARG A 97 33.45 12.06 -38.33
N ASP A 98 32.63 12.93 -37.75
CA ASP A 98 33.07 14.23 -37.23
C ASP A 98 32.78 14.46 -35.73
N GLY A 99 32.06 13.53 -35.09
CA GLY A 99 31.63 13.62 -33.70
C GLY A 99 30.59 14.72 -33.45
N SER A 100 29.96 15.25 -34.50
CA SER A 100 28.84 16.17 -34.35
C SER A 100 27.58 15.43 -33.94
N PRO A 101 26.76 15.97 -33.04
CA PRO A 101 25.42 15.43 -32.78
C PRO A 101 24.64 15.30 -34.09
N ILE A 102 23.96 14.17 -34.30
CA ILE A 102 23.26 13.87 -35.57
C ILE A 102 22.17 14.92 -35.90
N ASP A 103 21.82 15.79 -34.95
CA ASP A 103 20.95 16.95 -35.18
C ASP A 103 21.71 18.30 -35.22
N ALA A 104 21.63 18.96 -36.38
CA ALA A 104 22.38 20.17 -36.76
C ALA A 104 21.96 21.49 -36.07
N TRP A 105 21.15 21.45 -35.00
CA TRP A 105 20.46 22.64 -34.44
C TRP A 105 20.91 23.06 -33.05
N LEU A 106 21.99 22.48 -32.51
CA LEU A 106 22.57 22.91 -31.24
C LEU A 106 23.33 24.22 -31.42
N ALA A 107 23.21 25.13 -30.44
CA ALA A 107 23.98 26.36 -30.41
C ALA A 107 25.49 26.06 -30.64
N PRO A 108 26.25 26.90 -31.35
CA PRO A 108 27.63 26.61 -31.71
C PRO A 108 28.52 26.24 -30.52
N ASP A 109 28.25 26.83 -29.36
CA ASP A 109 28.97 26.54 -28.11
C ASP A 109 28.58 25.17 -27.53
N THR A 110 27.30 24.79 -27.56
CA THR A 110 26.83 23.45 -27.15
C THR A 110 27.41 22.37 -28.05
N ARG A 111 27.44 22.59 -29.38
CA ARG A 111 28.07 21.67 -30.34
C ARG A 111 29.56 21.49 -30.05
N ARG A 112 30.28 22.57 -29.74
CA ARG A 112 31.71 22.53 -29.37
C ARG A 112 31.96 21.76 -28.07
N VAL A 113 31.09 21.93 -27.07
CA VAL A 113 31.19 21.21 -25.78
C VAL A 113 30.93 19.72 -25.97
N LEU A 114 29.86 19.34 -26.70
CA LEU A 114 29.55 17.94 -26.98
C LEU A 114 30.64 17.28 -27.84
N GLN A 115 31.18 17.98 -28.85
CA GLN A 115 32.33 17.50 -29.63
C GLN A 115 33.59 17.32 -28.77
N ARG A 116 33.84 18.21 -27.80
CA ARG A 116 34.96 18.05 -26.85
C ARG A 116 34.76 16.83 -25.94
N LEU A 117 33.55 16.60 -25.45
CA LEU A 117 33.20 15.42 -24.65
C LEU A 117 33.31 14.13 -25.48
N ALA A 118 32.88 14.15 -26.75
CA ALA A 118 33.04 13.05 -27.72
C ALA A 118 34.50 12.67 -27.94
N ARG A 119 35.37 13.68 -28.08
CA ARG A 119 36.81 13.48 -28.30
C ARG A 119 37.51 12.93 -27.05
N ASN A 120 37.09 13.38 -25.87
CA ASN A 120 37.65 12.91 -24.60
C ASN A 120 37.21 11.47 -24.26
N SER A 121 35.97 11.06 -24.61
CA SER A 121 35.51 9.68 -24.41
C SER A 121 36.21 8.70 -25.35
N ARG A 122 36.50 9.10 -26.60
CA ARG A 122 37.33 8.34 -27.55
C ARG A 122 38.79 8.16 -27.09
N GLY A 123 39.31 9.03 -26.23
CA GLY A 123 40.68 8.94 -25.69
C GLY A 123 40.86 7.91 -24.56
N SER A 124 39.78 7.38 -23.99
CA SER A 124 39.82 6.45 -22.84
C SER A 124 39.71 4.97 -23.26
N SER A 125 39.54 4.68 -24.55
CA SER A 125 39.51 3.31 -25.11
C SER A 125 40.79 3.07 -25.92
N GLY A 126 41.87 2.71 -25.23
CA GLY A 126 43.10 2.22 -25.86
C GLY A 126 42.88 0.85 -26.53
N PRO A 127 43.65 0.49 -27.57
CA PRO A 127 43.40 -0.71 -28.36
C PRO A 127 43.74 -1.95 -27.55
N THR A 128 42.73 -2.80 -27.28
CA THR A 128 42.93 -4.16 -26.80
C THR A 128 43.67 -4.96 -27.87
N ARG A 129 44.96 -5.21 -27.62
CA ARG A 129 45.72 -6.24 -28.34
C ARG A 129 44.99 -7.57 -28.16
N ARG A 130 44.63 -8.20 -29.28
CA ARG A 130 44.11 -9.57 -29.32
C ARG A 130 45.29 -10.50 -29.01
N ASP A 131 45.32 -11.05 -27.80
CA ASP A 131 46.08 -12.26 -27.51
C ASP A 131 45.24 -13.46 -27.95
N ASP A 132 45.77 -14.17 -28.93
CA ASP A 132 45.22 -15.37 -29.53
C ASP A 132 45.66 -16.57 -28.70
N SER A 133 44.76 -17.15 -27.90
CA SER A 133 44.94 -18.49 -27.33
C SER A 133 43.59 -19.05 -26.87
N SER A 134 43.04 -20.00 -27.62
CA SER A 134 42.17 -21.03 -27.02
C SER A 134 42.40 -22.38 -27.70
N PRO A 135 42.31 -23.49 -26.94
CA PRO A 135 42.79 -24.79 -27.37
C PRO A 135 41.70 -25.55 -28.13
N ALA A 136 42.11 -26.21 -29.20
CA ALA A 136 41.28 -27.11 -30.00
C ALA A 136 40.98 -28.43 -29.28
N GLN A 137 39.76 -28.94 -29.47
CA GLN A 137 39.38 -30.35 -29.33
C GLN A 137 38.16 -30.66 -30.25
N PRO A 138 37.94 -31.93 -30.68
CA PRO A 138 38.19 -32.29 -32.07
C PRO A 138 37.07 -33.09 -32.80
N ARG A 139 37.18 -33.13 -34.15
CA ARG A 139 36.71 -34.15 -35.14
C ARG A 139 35.17 -34.28 -35.31
N LEU A 140 34.62 -34.45 -36.51
CA LEU A 140 34.79 -35.51 -37.54
C LEU A 140 34.35 -34.93 -38.92
N ALA A 141 35.12 -35.05 -40.03
CA ALA A 141 35.10 -36.13 -41.06
C ALA A 141 33.74 -36.23 -41.80
N GLU A 142 33.57 -36.24 -43.13
CA GLU A 142 34.36 -36.67 -44.30
C GLU A 142 33.81 -35.99 -45.59
N GLY A 143 34.55 -36.02 -46.71
CA GLY A 143 34.00 -35.85 -48.06
C GLY A 143 34.87 -35.08 -49.06
N SER A 144 35.37 -35.77 -50.07
CA SER A 144 36.43 -35.42 -51.02
C SER A 144 35.95 -34.97 -52.42
N HIS A 145 36.92 -34.50 -53.23
CA HIS A 145 36.94 -34.11 -54.67
C HIS A 145 36.75 -32.60 -54.94
N ASP A 146 37.71 -31.83 -55.47
CA ASP A 146 38.66 -31.91 -56.61
C ASP A 146 38.21 -30.93 -57.73
N GLY A 147 39.15 -30.17 -58.30
CA GLY A 147 38.96 -29.47 -59.57
C GLY A 147 38.99 -27.92 -59.59
N THR A 148 40.18 -27.39 -59.85
CA THR A 148 40.51 -26.34 -60.85
C THR A 148 39.97 -24.91 -60.78
N ALA A 149 40.97 -24.01 -60.75
CA ALA A 149 41.06 -22.63 -61.26
C ALA A 149 40.05 -22.19 -62.33
N GLN A 150 39.58 -20.94 -62.23
CA GLN A 150 40.00 -19.80 -63.06
C GLN A 150 39.19 -18.54 -62.76
N ASN A 151 39.87 -17.40 -62.90
CA ASN A 151 39.34 -16.03 -62.89
C ASN A 151 38.20 -15.82 -63.89
N SER A 152 37.15 -15.10 -63.47
CA SER A 152 36.69 -13.86 -64.11
C SER A 152 35.53 -13.26 -63.31
N ASP A 153 35.29 -11.97 -63.55
CA ASP A 153 34.12 -11.17 -63.18
C ASP A 153 34.27 -10.38 -61.86
N ALA A 154 34.82 -9.17 -61.95
CA ALA A 154 34.09 -7.94 -62.30
C ALA A 154 33.28 -7.40 -61.12
N ASP A 155 33.86 -6.36 -60.52
CA ASP A 155 33.18 -5.12 -60.16
C ASP A 155 31.87 -5.23 -59.36
N VAL A 156 32.00 -5.29 -58.02
CA VAL A 156 31.01 -4.68 -57.12
C VAL A 156 31.77 -4.01 -55.98
N MET A 157 31.90 -2.69 -56.09
CA MET A 157 32.15 -1.82 -54.95
C MET A 157 31.04 -2.04 -53.91
N SER A 158 31.39 -2.66 -52.79
CA SER A 158 30.53 -2.68 -51.59
C SER A 158 31.03 -1.62 -50.62
N GLU A 159 30.75 -0.36 -50.96
CA GLU A 159 30.61 0.69 -49.96
C GLU A 159 29.30 0.42 -49.21
N ASN A 160 29.37 -0.23 -48.06
CA ASN A 160 28.37 -0.13 -47.00
C ASN A 160 28.98 -0.68 -45.71
N ASP A 161 30.00 0.04 -45.23
CA ASP A 161 30.34 -0.02 -43.81
C ASP A 161 29.24 0.79 -43.10
N GLU A 162 28.19 0.07 -42.65
CA GLU A 162 27.10 0.63 -41.86
C GLU A 162 27.69 1.24 -40.58
N LEU A 163 27.96 2.55 -40.65
CA LEU A 163 28.43 3.40 -39.57
C LEU A 163 27.39 3.41 -38.45
N LYS A 164 27.52 2.47 -37.49
CA LYS A 164 26.71 2.45 -36.28
C LYS A 164 26.82 3.80 -35.56
N PRO A 165 25.70 4.47 -35.21
CA PRO A 165 25.72 5.74 -34.52
C PRO A 165 26.42 5.60 -33.16
N GLN A 166 27.31 6.54 -32.84
CA GLN A 166 28.08 6.49 -31.60
C GLN A 166 27.34 7.23 -30.48
N THR A 167 27.23 6.60 -29.33
CA THR A 167 26.53 7.10 -28.16
C THR A 167 27.52 7.78 -27.20
N ILE A 168 27.27 9.03 -26.80
CA ILE A 168 28.09 9.74 -25.80
C ILE A 168 27.33 9.85 -24.48
N GLU A 169 27.98 9.40 -23.40
CA GLU A 169 27.51 9.62 -22.04
C GLU A 169 27.99 10.98 -21.52
N ILE A 170 27.04 11.80 -21.05
CA ILE A 170 27.33 13.07 -20.37
C ILE A 170 27.23 12.79 -18.86
N PRO A 171 28.36 12.70 -18.14
CA PRO A 171 28.35 12.47 -16.71
C PRO A 171 27.94 13.77 -16.01
N LEU A 172 26.70 13.80 -15.53
CA LEU A 172 26.24 14.82 -14.61
C LEU A 172 26.64 14.37 -13.19
N THR A 173 27.37 15.22 -12.48
CA THR A 173 27.86 14.93 -11.13
C THR A 173 26.87 15.38 -10.07
N SER A 174 26.19 16.50 -10.31
CA SER A 174 25.24 17.10 -9.36
C SER A 174 23.93 16.35 -9.28
N ASP A 175 23.52 15.63 -10.33
CA ASP A 175 22.27 14.87 -10.35
C ASP A 175 22.47 13.51 -9.65
N SER A 176 23.64 12.90 -9.81
CA SER A 176 24.10 11.75 -9.03
C SER A 176 24.03 12.06 -7.53
N GLU A 177 24.48 13.25 -7.10
CA GLU A 177 24.35 13.69 -5.70
C GLU A 177 22.88 13.84 -5.27
N PHE A 178 22.03 14.46 -6.11
CA PHE A 178 20.59 14.61 -5.83
C PHE A 178 19.93 13.26 -5.57
N PHE A 179 20.17 12.27 -6.42
CA PHE A 179 19.52 10.97 -6.31
C PHE A 179 20.14 10.05 -5.27
N GLN A 180 21.43 10.18 -4.96
CA GLN A 180 22.03 9.51 -3.80
C GLN A 180 21.42 10.02 -2.50
N ILE A 181 21.23 11.34 -2.37
CA ILE A 181 20.53 11.94 -1.21
C ILE A 181 19.11 11.40 -1.14
N LEU A 182 18.37 11.41 -2.26
CA LEU A 182 16.99 10.94 -2.32
C LEU A 182 16.87 9.46 -1.95
N LYS A 183 17.74 8.60 -2.49
CA LYS A 183 17.76 7.16 -2.20
C LYS A 183 18.00 6.89 -0.72
N ARG A 184 18.94 7.61 -0.09
CA ARG A 184 19.19 7.49 1.35
C ARG A 184 17.96 7.90 2.15
N GLU A 185 17.39 9.09 1.87
CA GLU A 185 16.22 9.60 2.60
C GLU A 185 15.01 8.66 2.47
N LEU A 186 14.79 8.05 1.31
CA LEU A 186 13.73 7.06 1.14
C LEU A 186 14.01 5.75 1.89
N ALA A 187 15.25 5.28 1.90
CA ALA A 187 15.62 4.11 2.69
C ALA A 187 15.48 4.39 4.20
N ASP A 188 15.73 5.62 4.64
CA ASP A 188 15.52 6.04 6.03
C ASP A 188 14.02 6.03 6.39
N LEU A 189 13.17 6.52 5.48
CA LEU A 189 11.71 6.46 5.61
C LEU A 189 11.16 5.03 5.60
N ASP A 190 11.68 4.14 4.74
CA ASP A 190 11.33 2.71 4.71
C ASP A 190 11.65 2.06 6.08
N ARG A 191 12.86 2.28 6.61
CA ARG A 191 13.25 1.73 7.92
C ARG A 191 12.41 2.27 9.07
N LEU A 192 12.08 3.56 9.04
CA LEU A 192 11.20 4.17 10.03
C LEU A 192 9.82 3.52 9.98
N GLN A 193 9.22 3.38 8.79
CA GLN A 193 7.93 2.72 8.62
C GLN A 193 7.92 1.29 9.15
N ASP A 194 8.95 0.50 8.83
CA ASP A 194 9.06 -0.87 9.33
C ASP A 194 9.14 -0.89 10.86
N SER A 195 9.95 -0.03 11.47
CA SER A 195 10.06 0.05 12.93
C SER A 195 8.75 0.43 13.61
N GLU A 196 8.04 1.42 13.08
CA GLU A 196 6.78 1.90 13.66
C GLU A 196 5.65 0.88 13.45
N GLN A 197 5.63 0.18 12.32
CA GLN A 197 4.69 -0.91 12.09
C GLN A 197 4.90 -2.05 13.10
N ILE A 198 6.15 -2.45 13.34
CA ILE A 198 6.49 -3.46 14.35
C ILE A 198 6.06 -2.98 15.75
N GLN A 199 6.28 -1.70 16.06
CA GLN A 199 5.87 -1.12 17.34
C GLN A 199 4.35 -1.16 17.51
N ILE A 200 3.58 -0.71 16.52
CA ILE A 200 2.11 -0.76 16.54
C ILE A 200 1.61 -2.19 16.73
N GLN A 201 2.14 -3.15 15.96
CA GLN A 201 1.78 -4.57 16.09
C GLN A 201 2.08 -5.10 17.49
N THR A 202 3.25 -4.75 18.05
CA THR A 202 3.64 -5.14 19.40
C THR A 202 2.67 -4.58 20.45
N GLU A 203 2.25 -3.33 20.32
CA GLU A 203 1.30 -2.71 21.24
C GLU A 203 -0.09 -3.35 21.13
N ILE A 204 -0.53 -3.75 19.93
CA ILE A 204 -1.79 -4.50 19.73
C ILE A 204 -1.71 -5.89 20.39
N LEU A 205 -0.60 -6.61 20.25
CA LEU A 205 -0.43 -7.93 20.88
C LEU A 205 -0.43 -7.83 22.41
N LYS A 206 0.21 -6.80 22.97
CA LYS A 206 0.16 -6.51 24.42
C LYS A 206 -1.26 -6.19 24.87
N LEU A 207 -1.99 -5.36 24.11
CA LEU A 207 -3.40 -5.08 24.39
C LEU A 207 -4.23 -6.37 24.37
N GLY A 208 -4.04 -7.22 23.36
CA GLY A 208 -4.70 -8.52 23.29
C GLY A 208 -4.39 -9.41 24.49
N ALA A 209 -3.15 -9.43 24.99
CA ALA A 209 -2.81 -10.15 26.21
C ALA A 209 -3.58 -9.61 27.43
N GLN A 210 -3.61 -8.28 27.63
CA GLN A 210 -4.35 -7.65 28.73
C GLN A 210 -5.85 -7.98 28.68
N LEU A 211 -6.45 -8.00 27.50
CA LEU A 211 -7.86 -8.36 27.33
C LEU A 211 -8.13 -9.86 27.56
N ARG A 212 -7.20 -10.74 27.20
CA ARG A 212 -7.29 -12.18 27.52
C ARG A 212 -7.24 -12.42 29.02
N ASP A 213 -6.33 -11.75 29.71
CA ASP A 213 -6.19 -11.85 31.17
C ASP A 213 -7.49 -11.39 31.84
N LEU A 214 -8.02 -10.22 31.45
CA LEU A 214 -9.31 -9.71 31.91
C LEU A 214 -10.46 -10.72 31.69
N LYS A 215 -10.50 -11.37 30.51
CA LYS A 215 -11.50 -12.39 30.19
C LYS A 215 -11.35 -13.64 31.06
N SER A 216 -10.13 -13.99 31.45
CA SER A 216 -9.83 -15.21 32.21
C SER A 216 -10.27 -15.14 33.68
N GLU A 217 -10.26 -13.95 34.29
CA GLU A 217 -10.53 -13.74 35.72
C GLU A 217 -11.95 -14.13 36.16
N LYS A 218 -12.94 -14.07 35.24
CA LYS A 218 -14.35 -14.48 35.46
C LYS A 218 -15.06 -13.85 36.69
N THR A 219 -14.49 -12.83 37.32
CA THR A 219 -15.10 -12.11 38.45
C THR A 219 -16.33 -11.33 38.00
N LYS A 220 -17.15 -10.84 38.96
CA LYS A 220 -18.29 -9.97 38.62
C LYS A 220 -17.82 -8.67 37.98
N ARG A 221 -16.69 -8.12 38.47
CA ARG A 221 -16.08 -6.90 37.95
C ARG A 221 -15.56 -7.10 36.53
N SER A 222 -14.78 -8.16 36.29
CA SER A 222 -14.20 -8.38 34.96
C SER A 222 -15.28 -8.60 33.89
N LYS A 223 -16.41 -9.24 34.24
CA LYS A 223 -17.58 -9.31 33.35
C LYS A 223 -18.16 -7.95 33.01
N GLN A 224 -18.27 -7.04 33.97
CA GLN A 224 -18.76 -5.68 33.71
C GLN A 224 -17.78 -4.90 32.83
N GLU A 225 -16.48 -5.06 33.04
CA GLU A 225 -15.44 -4.42 32.23
C GLU A 225 -15.41 -4.97 30.80
N ILE A 226 -15.64 -6.27 30.59
CA ILE A 226 -15.83 -6.87 29.27
C ILE A 226 -17.03 -6.24 28.54
N GLU A 227 -18.15 -6.02 29.23
CA GLU A 227 -19.31 -5.35 28.61
C GLU A 227 -19.03 -3.89 28.24
N ILE A 228 -18.19 -3.18 29.02
CA ILE A 228 -17.71 -1.84 28.64
C ILE A 228 -16.84 -1.92 27.39
N TRP A 229 -15.91 -2.88 27.33
CA TRP A 229 -15.06 -3.10 26.15
C TRP A 229 -15.85 -3.47 24.90
N ARG A 230 -16.94 -4.23 25.02
CA ARG A 230 -17.86 -4.48 23.90
C ARG A 230 -18.37 -3.18 23.30
N LYS A 231 -18.88 -2.28 24.13
CA LYS A 231 -19.39 -0.97 23.69
C LYS A 231 -18.29 -0.12 23.04
N ILE A 232 -17.08 -0.13 23.59
CA ILE A 232 -15.93 0.55 23.01
C ILE A 232 -15.64 0.01 21.60
N PHE A 233 -15.62 -1.31 21.44
CA PHE A 233 -15.36 -1.95 20.14
C PHE A 233 -16.50 -1.79 19.14
N GLU A 234 -17.74 -1.75 19.60
CA GLU A 234 -18.90 -1.43 18.77
C GLU A 234 -18.79 -0.01 18.21
N LEU A 235 -18.58 0.98 19.09
CA LEU A 235 -18.35 2.38 18.67
C LEU A 235 -17.15 2.52 17.73
N TYR A 236 -16.08 1.75 17.97
CA TYR A 236 -14.89 1.77 17.14
C TYR A 236 -15.15 1.18 15.74
N ALA A 237 -15.87 0.07 15.67
CA ALA A 237 -16.25 -0.57 14.41
C ALA A 237 -17.17 0.34 13.58
N GLU A 238 -18.15 0.99 14.22
CA GLU A 238 -19.07 1.94 13.57
C GLU A 238 -18.36 3.22 13.10
N ALA A 239 -17.31 3.66 13.80
CA ALA A 239 -16.60 4.88 13.45
C ALA A 239 -15.76 4.76 12.17
N GLU A 240 -15.41 3.54 11.75
CA GLU A 240 -14.71 3.29 10.48
C GLU A 240 -13.49 4.20 10.27
N ILE A 241 -12.67 4.35 11.32
CA ILE A 241 -11.66 5.41 11.44
C ILE A 241 -10.65 5.37 10.29
N PHE A 242 -10.17 4.19 9.91
CA PHE A 242 -9.09 4.07 8.92
C PHE A 242 -9.54 3.52 7.57
N MET A 243 -10.70 2.87 7.51
CA MET A 243 -11.24 2.29 6.29
C MET A 243 -12.75 2.49 6.25
N SER A 244 -13.27 2.99 5.13
CA SER A 244 -14.70 3.08 4.87
C SER A 244 -15.23 1.81 4.22
N SER A 245 -16.42 1.37 4.62
CA SER A 245 -17.19 0.33 3.92
C SER A 245 -18.26 0.90 2.99
N HIS A 246 -18.47 2.23 2.97
CA HIS A 246 -19.50 2.85 2.14
C HIS A 246 -19.10 2.87 0.65
N GLU A 247 -20.06 2.63 -0.23
CA GLU A 247 -19.83 2.54 -1.69
C GLU A 247 -19.16 3.80 -2.28
N ALA A 248 -19.48 4.99 -1.75
CA ALA A 248 -18.98 6.26 -2.27
C ALA A 248 -17.49 6.53 -1.95
N ASP A 249 -16.98 6.03 -0.83
CA ASP A 249 -15.62 6.32 -0.34
C ASP A 249 -14.89 5.05 0.16
N ALA A 250 -15.26 3.89 -0.37
CA ALA A 250 -14.74 2.59 0.03
C ALA A 250 -13.21 2.52 -0.05
N GLY A 251 -12.59 2.02 1.02
CA GLY A 251 -11.14 1.82 1.09
C GLY A 251 -10.47 2.62 2.21
N ALA A 252 -9.13 2.73 2.12
CA ALA A 252 -8.33 3.41 3.13
C ALA A 252 -8.59 4.92 3.13
N ARG A 253 -8.79 5.48 4.32
CA ARG A 253 -8.95 6.92 4.54
C ARG A 253 -7.59 7.61 4.59
N ASP A 254 -7.55 8.85 4.12
CA ASP A 254 -6.42 9.74 4.34
C ASP A 254 -6.37 10.23 5.81
N ALA A 255 -5.28 10.90 6.18
CA ALA A 255 -5.07 11.35 7.55
C ALA A 255 -6.14 12.34 8.04
N GLU A 256 -6.67 13.21 7.17
CA GLU A 256 -7.67 14.22 7.54
C GLU A 256 -9.00 13.55 7.88
N HIS A 257 -9.48 12.67 7.01
CA HIS A 257 -10.71 11.93 7.22
C HIS A 257 -10.59 10.97 8.41
N ALA A 258 -9.44 10.30 8.57
CA ALA A 258 -9.20 9.42 9.72
C ALA A 258 -9.19 10.19 11.04
N GLN A 259 -8.57 11.37 11.08
CA GLN A 259 -8.58 12.25 12.26
C GLN A 259 -10.00 12.73 12.61
N LEU A 260 -10.82 13.05 11.60
CA LEU A 260 -12.21 13.43 11.81
C LEU A 260 -13.01 12.28 12.43
N GLN A 261 -12.92 11.07 11.86
CA GLN A 261 -13.63 9.91 12.39
C GLN A 261 -13.14 9.52 13.79
N TYR A 262 -11.83 9.62 14.05
CA TYR A 262 -11.29 9.41 15.39
C TYR A 262 -11.83 10.42 16.41
N SER A 263 -12.05 11.67 15.98
CA SER A 263 -12.67 12.70 16.82
C SER A 263 -14.14 12.37 17.10
N ASN A 264 -14.88 11.89 16.10
CA ASN A 264 -16.27 11.42 16.26
C ASN A 264 -16.35 10.23 17.23
N PHE A 265 -15.45 9.26 17.09
CA PHE A 265 -15.31 8.13 18.01
C PHE A 265 -15.08 8.60 19.45
N ASN A 266 -14.12 9.51 19.66
CA ASN A 266 -13.85 10.08 20.98
C ASN A 266 -15.05 10.85 21.55
N GLN A 267 -15.82 11.55 20.71
CA GLN A 267 -17.05 12.20 21.14
C GLN A 267 -18.13 11.18 21.54
N GLY A 268 -18.24 10.06 20.81
CA GLY A 268 -19.09 8.92 21.18
C GLY A 268 -18.72 8.34 22.55
N LEU A 269 -17.42 8.14 22.79
CA LEU A 269 -16.90 7.69 24.09
C LEU A 269 -17.20 8.68 25.21
N GLN A 270 -17.11 9.98 24.96
CA GLN A 270 -17.46 11.01 25.95
C GLN A 270 -18.92 10.95 26.37
N LYS A 271 -19.84 10.66 25.45
CA LYS A 271 -21.26 10.44 25.80
C LYS A 271 -21.44 9.24 26.74
N GLN A 272 -20.58 8.23 26.63
CA GLN A 272 -20.56 7.05 27.50
C GLN A 272 -19.54 7.14 28.65
N GLN A 273 -18.99 8.32 28.94
CA GLN A 273 -17.88 8.50 29.87
C GLN A 273 -18.15 7.95 31.28
N LYS A 274 -19.40 7.99 31.76
CA LYS A 274 -19.79 7.43 33.07
C LYS A 274 -19.55 5.93 33.17
N GLU A 275 -19.65 5.20 32.06
CA GLU A 275 -19.39 3.77 32.02
C GLU A 275 -17.90 3.48 31.85
N VAL A 276 -17.22 4.18 30.94
CA VAL A 276 -15.77 4.04 30.72
C VAL A 276 -14.97 4.34 32.00
N ARG A 277 -15.41 5.31 32.82
CA ARG A 277 -14.78 5.60 34.13
C ARG A 277 -14.88 4.48 35.17
N LYS A 278 -15.70 3.44 34.93
CA LYS A 278 -15.82 2.29 35.84
C LYS A 278 -14.72 1.25 35.62
N LEU A 279 -13.92 1.39 34.56
CA LEU A 279 -12.78 0.52 34.30
C LEU A 279 -11.81 0.54 35.50
N GLY A 280 -11.37 -0.63 35.92
CA GLY A 280 -10.28 -0.79 36.87
C GLY A 280 -8.95 -0.33 36.30
N LYS A 281 -7.92 -0.31 37.16
CA LYS A 281 -6.60 0.21 36.82
C LYS A 281 -6.01 -0.44 35.55
N ASP A 282 -6.02 -1.76 35.49
CA ASP A 282 -5.42 -2.51 34.38
C ASP A 282 -6.25 -2.39 33.10
N ALA A 283 -7.58 -2.44 33.22
CA ALA A 283 -8.49 -2.23 32.09
C ALA A 283 -8.42 -0.80 31.55
N ASN A 284 -8.19 0.20 32.40
CA ASN A 284 -7.95 1.58 31.99
C ASN A 284 -6.59 1.72 31.27
N ALA A 285 -5.55 1.06 31.77
CA ALA A 285 -4.24 1.05 31.09
C ALA A 285 -4.33 0.40 29.69
N ALA A 286 -5.13 -0.65 29.54
CA ALA A 286 -5.44 -1.25 28.24
C ALA A 286 -6.23 -0.28 27.34
N PHE A 287 -7.17 0.48 27.89
CA PHE A 287 -7.93 1.49 27.16
C PHE A 287 -7.06 2.65 26.66
N GLU A 288 -6.19 3.20 27.51
CA GLU A 288 -5.22 4.23 27.10
C GLU A 288 -4.27 3.71 26.00
N ARG A 289 -3.82 2.45 26.12
CA ARG A 289 -3.02 1.79 25.07
C ARG A 289 -3.79 1.70 23.75
N PHE A 290 -5.06 1.34 23.79
CA PHE A 290 -5.93 1.30 22.61
C PHE A 290 -6.04 2.67 21.93
N LEU A 291 -6.28 3.74 22.70
CA LEU A 291 -6.31 5.11 22.16
C LEU A 291 -4.95 5.52 21.59
N GLY A 292 -3.86 5.17 22.28
CA GLY A 292 -2.49 5.44 21.82
C GLY A 292 -2.15 4.77 20.49
N ILE A 293 -2.55 3.52 20.28
CA ILE A 293 -2.37 2.79 19.00
C ILE A 293 -3.05 3.56 17.85
N ASN A 294 -4.30 3.97 18.05
CA ASN A 294 -5.07 4.67 17.02
C ASN A 294 -4.48 6.06 16.71
N ALA A 295 -4.15 6.83 17.75
CA ALA A 295 -3.53 8.14 17.58
C ALA A 295 -2.17 8.06 16.86
N ASN A 296 -1.33 7.08 17.22
CA ASN A 296 -0.03 6.86 16.58
C ASN A 296 -0.19 6.44 15.11
N LEU A 297 -1.17 5.59 14.79
CA LEU A 297 -1.45 5.20 13.40
C LEU A 297 -1.87 6.42 12.56
N ILE A 298 -2.74 7.29 13.06
CA ILE A 298 -3.13 8.53 12.35
C ILE A 298 -1.90 9.42 12.13
N ARG A 299 -1.06 9.60 13.16
CA ARG A 299 0.19 10.37 13.07
C ARG A 299 1.10 9.80 11.98
N LEU A 300 1.23 8.47 11.89
CA LEU A 300 2.06 7.82 10.89
C LEU A 300 1.52 7.97 9.47
N ILE A 301 0.21 7.78 9.26
CA ILE A 301 -0.46 8.01 7.96
C ILE A 301 -0.21 9.46 7.51
N LYS A 302 -0.38 10.41 8.43
CA LYS A 302 -0.16 11.83 8.15
C LYS A 302 1.29 12.14 7.76
N PHE A 303 2.25 11.57 8.49
CA PHE A 303 3.67 11.71 8.19
C PHE A 303 4.01 11.13 6.81
N GLN A 304 3.44 9.97 6.46
CA GLN A 304 3.60 9.35 5.15
C GLN A 304 3.06 10.25 4.02
N GLU A 305 1.86 10.80 4.19
CA GLU A 305 1.22 11.69 3.20
C GLU A 305 2.02 12.96 2.94
N ILE A 306 2.52 13.59 4.01
CA ILE A 306 3.32 14.81 3.93
C ILE A 306 4.63 14.54 3.18
N ASN A 307 5.32 13.43 3.50
CA ASN A 307 6.54 13.02 2.79
C ASN A 307 6.26 12.61 1.34
N LYS A 308 5.18 11.88 1.05
CA LYS A 308 4.75 11.53 -0.31
C LYS A 308 4.45 12.78 -1.14
N THR A 309 3.84 13.80 -0.53
CA THR A 309 3.59 15.08 -1.20
C THR A 309 4.89 15.83 -1.48
N ALA A 310 5.83 15.85 -0.53
CA ALA A 310 7.15 16.43 -0.71
C ALA A 310 7.95 15.74 -1.82
N LEU A 311 7.92 14.41 -1.87
CA LEU A 311 8.56 13.60 -2.92
C LEU A 311 8.00 13.96 -4.30
N ASN A 312 6.68 13.96 -4.44
CA ASN A 312 6.03 14.33 -5.71
C ASN A 312 6.38 15.76 -6.14
N LYS A 313 6.42 16.71 -5.20
CA LYS A 313 6.76 18.11 -5.49
C LYS A 313 8.24 18.33 -5.76
N ILE A 314 9.14 17.54 -5.18
CA ILE A 314 10.58 17.66 -5.46
C ILE A 314 10.92 17.04 -6.81
N MET A 315 10.31 15.90 -7.15
CA MET A 315 10.45 15.27 -8.47
C MET A 315 9.86 16.15 -9.58
N LYS A 316 8.65 16.70 -9.41
CA LYS A 316 8.09 17.70 -10.34
C LYS A 316 9.00 18.92 -10.51
N LYS A 317 9.71 19.32 -9.45
CA LYS A 317 10.65 20.45 -9.52
C LYS A 317 11.93 20.09 -10.26
N PHE A 318 12.44 18.88 -10.05
CA PHE A 318 13.61 18.35 -10.75
C PHE A 318 13.36 18.40 -12.26
N ASP A 319 12.29 17.77 -12.74
CA ASP A 319 11.97 17.75 -14.17
C ASP A 319 11.74 19.13 -14.74
N LYS A 320 10.96 19.98 -14.05
CA LYS A 320 10.68 21.34 -14.54
C LYS A 320 11.94 22.20 -14.68
N ARG A 321 12.98 21.94 -13.90
CA ARG A 321 14.23 22.73 -13.87
C ARG A 321 15.34 22.15 -14.73
N THR A 322 15.31 20.85 -14.98
CA THR A 322 16.38 20.12 -15.66
C THR A 322 15.95 19.59 -17.02
N ALA A 323 14.64 19.51 -17.32
CA ALA A 323 14.09 18.88 -18.53
C ALA A 323 14.61 17.45 -18.77
N LEU A 324 15.08 16.75 -17.73
CA LEU A 324 15.59 15.38 -17.84
C LEU A 324 14.50 14.30 -17.78
N HIS A 325 13.24 14.70 -17.51
CA HIS A 325 12.07 13.80 -17.45
C HIS A 325 12.26 12.57 -16.53
N ALA A 326 13.04 12.73 -15.46
CA ALA A 326 13.39 11.63 -14.55
C ALA A 326 12.18 11.09 -13.78
N ARG A 327 11.09 11.85 -13.65
CA ARG A 327 9.94 11.43 -12.86
C ARG A 327 9.28 10.16 -13.38
N SER A 328 9.18 9.89 -14.68
CA SER A 328 8.54 8.64 -15.15
C SER A 328 9.34 7.42 -14.71
N THR A 329 10.64 7.39 -15.03
CA THR A 329 11.57 6.31 -14.69
C THR A 329 11.71 6.13 -13.18
N VAL A 330 11.79 7.25 -12.44
CA VAL A 330 11.99 7.22 -11.00
C VAL A 330 10.68 6.94 -10.27
N SER A 331 9.52 7.40 -10.76
CA SER A 331 8.23 7.06 -10.13
C SER A 331 7.97 5.56 -10.15
N ASP A 332 8.32 4.86 -11.23
CA ASP A 332 8.16 3.39 -11.29
C ASP A 332 9.06 2.65 -10.30
N ALA A 333 10.27 3.17 -10.04
CA ALA A 333 11.16 2.65 -9.00
C ALA A 333 10.70 3.04 -7.57
N LEU A 334 10.12 4.24 -7.41
CA LEU A 334 9.64 4.79 -6.14
C LEU A 334 8.29 4.24 -5.70
N ILE A 335 7.38 3.93 -6.62
CA ILE A 335 6.07 3.32 -6.34
C ILE A 335 6.26 1.90 -5.79
N LYS A 336 7.36 1.24 -6.17
CA LYS A 336 7.75 -0.07 -5.64
C LYS A 336 8.43 -0.01 -4.27
N SER A 337 8.75 1.17 -3.73
CA SER A 337 9.28 1.29 -2.37
C SER A 337 8.20 0.86 -1.37
N PRO A 338 8.53 0.02 -0.37
CA PRO A 338 7.60 -0.42 0.67
C PRO A 338 6.86 0.75 1.34
N PHE A 339 7.54 1.88 1.54
CA PHE A 339 6.97 3.10 2.09
C PHE A 339 5.76 3.64 1.32
N MET A 340 5.75 3.45 -0.01
CA MET A 340 4.69 3.95 -0.89
C MET A 340 3.58 2.92 -1.16
N ALA A 341 3.88 1.63 -1.01
CA ALA A 341 3.00 0.53 -1.41
C ALA A 341 2.18 -0.07 -0.26
N GLN A 342 2.61 0.11 0.99
CA GLN A 342 1.98 -0.57 2.13
C GLN A 342 0.79 0.20 2.68
N ASN A 343 -0.40 -0.41 2.60
CA ASN A 343 -1.60 0.09 3.27
C ASN A 343 -1.55 -0.24 4.77
N LEU A 344 -0.78 0.55 5.54
CA LEU A 344 -0.61 0.38 6.98
C LEU A 344 -1.95 0.36 7.73
N ALA A 345 -2.89 1.23 7.33
CA ALA A 345 -4.26 1.24 7.81
C ALA A 345 -4.92 -0.15 7.72
N LYS A 346 -4.86 -0.79 6.55
CA LYS A 346 -5.45 -2.11 6.30
C LYS A 346 -4.79 -3.19 7.15
N ALA A 347 -3.45 -3.22 7.21
CA ALA A 347 -2.72 -4.20 8.02
C ALA A 347 -3.05 -4.05 9.51
N THR A 348 -3.16 -2.82 9.99
CA THR A 348 -3.45 -2.54 11.40
C THR A 348 -4.90 -2.85 11.75
N CYS A 349 -5.86 -2.46 10.92
CA CYS A 349 -7.28 -2.84 11.07
C CYS A 349 -7.45 -4.36 11.07
N PHE A 350 -6.78 -5.06 10.16
CA PHE A 350 -6.80 -6.53 10.14
C PHE A 350 -6.25 -7.12 11.44
N THR A 351 -5.12 -6.61 11.92
CA THR A 351 -4.50 -7.07 13.17
C THR A 351 -5.41 -6.79 14.37
N ILE A 352 -6.03 -5.61 14.46
CA ILE A 352 -7.00 -5.27 15.50
C ILE A 352 -8.21 -6.22 15.46
N SER A 353 -8.77 -6.47 14.27
CA SER A 353 -9.92 -7.37 14.12
C SER A 353 -9.57 -8.80 14.50
N GLN A 354 -8.42 -9.31 14.06
CA GLN A 354 -7.98 -10.67 14.35
C GLN A 354 -7.61 -10.86 15.83
N GLU A 355 -6.85 -9.93 16.40
CA GLU A 355 -6.27 -10.08 17.74
C GLU A 355 -7.18 -9.58 18.86
N LEU A 356 -8.00 -8.55 18.64
CA LEU A 356 -8.80 -7.93 19.70
C LEU A 356 -10.28 -8.35 19.66
N LEU A 357 -10.92 -8.27 18.49
CA LEU A 357 -12.35 -8.61 18.36
C LEU A 357 -12.61 -10.11 18.56
N SER A 358 -11.64 -10.98 18.28
CA SER A 358 -11.74 -12.41 18.58
C SER A 358 -11.75 -12.69 20.09
N ILE A 359 -11.08 -11.87 20.89
CA ILE A 359 -11.06 -12.00 22.36
C ILE A 359 -12.40 -11.56 22.93
N ILE A 360 -12.92 -10.41 22.49
CA ILE A 360 -14.19 -9.84 22.93
C ILE A 360 -15.17 -9.86 21.73
N PRO A 361 -15.85 -11.01 21.51
CA PRO A 361 -16.66 -11.26 20.31
C PRO A 361 -17.86 -10.32 20.26
N GLN A 362 -18.19 -9.66 19.16
CA GLN A 362 -19.32 -8.70 19.14
C GLN A 362 -20.69 -9.41 19.04
N LEU A 363 -21.75 -8.82 19.59
CA LEU A 363 -23.08 -9.45 19.57
C LEU A 363 -23.64 -9.56 18.15
N ASN A 364 -23.37 -8.56 17.30
CA ASN A 364 -23.90 -8.43 15.95
C ASN A 364 -23.54 -9.64 15.06
N ASP A 365 -22.39 -10.28 15.29
CA ASP A 365 -21.93 -11.46 14.55
C ASP A 365 -22.76 -12.73 14.82
N TYR A 366 -23.60 -12.72 15.87
CA TYR A 366 -24.35 -13.89 16.34
C TYR A 366 -25.87 -13.70 16.28
N LEU A 367 -26.34 -12.63 15.64
CA LEU A 367 -27.75 -12.34 15.48
C LEU A 367 -28.38 -13.24 14.41
N CYS A 368 -29.63 -13.63 14.65
CA CYS A 368 -30.45 -14.35 13.68
C CYS A 368 -30.96 -13.35 12.63
N PRO A 369 -30.70 -13.56 11.33
CA PRO A 369 -31.09 -12.62 10.26
C PRO A 369 -32.61 -12.39 10.14
N VAL A 370 -33.42 -13.30 10.68
CA VAL A 370 -34.89 -13.23 10.59
C VAL A 370 -35.49 -12.38 11.72
N CYS A 371 -34.93 -12.47 12.93
CA CYS A 371 -35.49 -11.78 14.10
C CYS A 371 -34.56 -10.73 14.73
N PHE A 372 -33.37 -10.52 14.14
CA PHE A 372 -32.34 -9.56 14.57
C PHE A 372 -31.96 -9.66 16.06
N SER A 373 -32.10 -10.86 16.62
CA SER A 373 -31.83 -11.16 18.02
C SER A 373 -30.90 -12.36 18.09
N ILE A 374 -30.18 -12.53 19.19
CA ILE A 374 -29.19 -13.60 19.36
C ILE A 374 -29.74 -14.96 18.93
N SER A 375 -28.94 -15.72 18.18
CA SER A 375 -29.34 -16.99 17.57
C SER A 375 -29.54 -18.10 18.61
N TYR A 376 -30.55 -18.00 19.46
CA TYR A 376 -30.82 -18.97 20.53
C TYR A 376 -31.08 -20.37 19.96
N LYS A 377 -30.29 -21.36 20.40
CA LYS A 377 -30.19 -22.71 19.81
C LYS A 377 -30.04 -22.62 18.28
N PRO A 378 -28.88 -22.14 17.81
CA PRO A 378 -28.64 -21.89 16.40
C PRO A 378 -28.75 -23.20 15.61
N ILE A 379 -29.47 -23.18 14.50
CA ILE A 379 -29.59 -24.28 13.54
C ILE A 379 -28.77 -23.89 12.32
N ARG A 380 -27.76 -24.71 11.99
CA ARG A 380 -26.93 -24.52 10.81
C ARG A 380 -27.52 -25.34 9.66
N LEU A 381 -28.02 -24.64 8.64
CA LEU A 381 -28.54 -25.27 7.43
C LEU A 381 -27.40 -25.88 6.61
N ARG A 382 -27.73 -26.77 5.68
CA ARG A 382 -26.73 -27.37 4.76
C ARG A 382 -26.02 -26.34 3.89
N CYS A 383 -26.68 -25.22 3.60
CA CYS A 383 -26.09 -24.09 2.89
C CYS A 383 -25.11 -23.26 3.76
N GLY A 384 -24.89 -23.62 5.03
CA GLY A 384 -23.98 -22.95 5.96
C GLY A 384 -24.59 -21.82 6.77
N HIS A 385 -25.75 -21.29 6.39
CA HIS A 385 -26.43 -20.20 7.10
C HIS A 385 -27.05 -20.64 8.42
N ILE A 386 -27.06 -19.73 9.40
CA ILE A 386 -27.46 -20.00 10.79
C ILE A 386 -28.70 -19.17 11.16
N PHE A 387 -29.68 -19.82 11.79
CA PHE A 387 -30.90 -19.19 12.28
C PHE A 387 -31.22 -19.67 13.71
N CYS A 388 -32.01 -18.92 14.48
CA CYS A 388 -32.48 -19.41 15.78
C CYS A 388 -33.56 -20.49 15.61
N ILE A 389 -33.67 -21.39 16.59
CA ILE A 389 -34.62 -22.53 16.53
C ILE A 389 -36.07 -22.10 16.30
N ARG A 390 -36.52 -20.99 16.90
CA ARG A 390 -37.90 -20.52 16.74
C ARG A 390 -38.16 -20.06 15.31
N CYS A 391 -37.31 -19.20 14.75
CA CYS A 391 -37.44 -18.75 13.36
C CYS A 391 -37.42 -19.94 12.40
N MET A 392 -36.58 -20.94 12.67
CA MET A 392 -36.53 -22.18 11.90
C MET A 392 -37.87 -22.92 11.90
N VAL A 393 -38.44 -23.16 13.08
CA VAL A 393 -39.73 -23.86 13.22
C VAL A 393 -40.87 -23.08 12.58
N VAL A 394 -40.89 -21.75 12.69
CA VAL A 394 -41.90 -20.90 12.05
C VAL A 394 -41.83 -21.04 10.52
N MET A 395 -40.63 -20.95 9.93
CA MET A 395 -40.46 -21.12 8.48
C MET A 395 -40.90 -22.51 7.99
N GLN A 396 -40.62 -23.57 8.77
CA GLN A 396 -41.06 -24.92 8.43
C GLN A 396 -42.58 -25.08 8.48
N ARG A 397 -43.24 -24.48 9.48
CA ARG A 397 -44.71 -24.49 9.59
C ARG A 397 -45.40 -23.73 8.46
N GLU A 398 -44.75 -22.68 7.95
CA GLU A 398 -45.21 -21.90 6.81
C GLU A 398 -44.85 -22.54 5.45
N GLU A 399 -44.28 -23.74 5.45
CA GLU A 399 -43.84 -24.47 4.24
C GLU A 399 -42.84 -23.68 3.36
N LYS A 400 -42.10 -22.74 3.96
CA LYS A 400 -41.09 -21.93 3.28
C LYS A 400 -39.76 -22.66 3.23
N ASP A 401 -39.47 -23.38 2.15
CA ASP A 401 -38.23 -24.17 2.04
C ASP A 401 -36.96 -23.37 1.70
N GLN A 402 -37.13 -22.15 1.22
CA GLN A 402 -36.03 -21.32 0.74
C GLN A 402 -35.29 -20.62 1.89
N CYS A 403 -33.97 -20.78 1.94
CA CYS A 403 -33.12 -20.04 2.86
C CYS A 403 -33.23 -18.51 2.60
N PRO A 404 -33.52 -17.66 3.62
CA PRO A 404 -33.64 -16.21 3.43
C PRO A 404 -32.40 -15.52 2.86
N LEU A 405 -31.22 -16.11 3.04
CA LEU A 405 -29.95 -15.50 2.63
C LEU A 405 -29.49 -15.93 1.23
N CYS A 406 -29.61 -17.22 0.89
CA CYS A 406 -29.11 -17.76 -0.38
C CYS A 406 -30.18 -18.39 -1.27
N ARG A 407 -31.44 -18.40 -0.83
CA ARG A 407 -32.61 -18.96 -1.55
C ARG A 407 -32.54 -20.45 -1.88
N GLN A 408 -31.53 -21.18 -1.40
CA GLN A 408 -31.46 -22.64 -1.54
C GLN A 408 -32.57 -23.33 -0.73
N ALA A 409 -33.16 -24.37 -1.29
CA ALA A 409 -34.19 -25.23 -0.70
C ALA A 409 -33.56 -26.20 0.32
N VAL A 410 -33.46 -25.77 1.58
CA VAL A 410 -32.76 -26.52 2.64
C VAL A 410 -33.41 -26.37 4.02
N VAL A 411 -34.52 -25.64 4.11
CA VAL A 411 -35.15 -25.25 5.38
C VAL A 411 -36.02 -26.40 5.90
N LEU A 412 -36.83 -27.04 5.05
CA LEU A 412 -37.70 -28.15 5.46
C LEU A 412 -36.92 -29.39 5.87
N GLU A 413 -35.69 -29.54 5.39
CA GLU A 413 -34.82 -30.67 5.71
C GLU A 413 -34.09 -30.55 7.05
N ALA A 414 -34.03 -29.34 7.63
CA ALA A 414 -33.31 -29.10 8.86
C ALA A 414 -34.02 -29.74 10.07
N THR A 415 -33.29 -30.51 10.86
CA THR A 415 -33.83 -31.16 12.06
C THR A 415 -33.10 -30.72 13.31
N SER A 416 -33.47 -31.27 14.47
CA SER A 416 -32.77 -31.05 15.73
C SER A 416 -31.30 -31.51 15.70
N ALA A 417 -30.90 -32.35 14.75
CA ALA A 417 -29.51 -32.75 14.54
C ALA A 417 -28.63 -31.60 14.03
N ASN A 418 -29.21 -30.62 13.34
CA ASN A 418 -28.51 -29.46 12.78
C ASN A 418 -28.25 -28.35 13.81
N VAL A 419 -28.61 -28.55 15.07
CA VAL A 419 -28.35 -27.58 16.14
C VAL A 419 -26.86 -27.52 16.42
N ASP A 420 -26.29 -26.34 16.25
CA ASP A 420 -24.88 -26.07 16.53
C ASP A 420 -24.66 -25.94 18.05
N ARG A 421 -24.25 -27.06 18.65
CA ARG A 421 -24.03 -27.19 20.10
C ARG A 421 -22.84 -26.37 20.58
N GLU A 422 -21.81 -26.23 19.76
CA GLU A 422 -20.61 -25.46 20.07
C GLU A 422 -20.95 -23.97 20.14
N LEU A 423 -21.64 -23.46 19.12
CA LEU A 423 -22.10 -22.08 19.08
C LEU A 423 -23.11 -21.79 20.20
N THR A 424 -23.98 -22.75 20.54
CA THR A 424 -24.88 -22.65 21.70
C THR A 424 -24.09 -22.46 23.00
N LYS A 425 -23.06 -23.29 23.23
CA LYS A 425 -22.21 -23.21 24.43
C LYS A 425 -21.42 -21.90 24.47
N PHE A 426 -20.91 -21.47 23.33
CA PHE A 426 -20.21 -20.22 23.18
C PHE A 426 -21.09 -19.02 23.54
N MET A 427 -22.30 -18.92 22.98
CA MET A 427 -23.22 -17.82 23.26
C MET A 427 -23.67 -17.81 24.73
N LYS A 428 -23.95 -18.97 25.32
CA LYS A 428 -24.25 -19.08 26.76
C LYS A 428 -23.09 -18.64 27.66
N THR A 429 -21.86 -18.71 27.17
CA THR A 429 -20.68 -18.32 27.95
C THR A 429 -20.41 -16.82 27.84
N ASN A 430 -20.48 -16.28 26.63
CA ASN A 430 -20.09 -14.90 26.33
C ASN A 430 -21.26 -13.88 26.40
N PHE A 431 -22.51 -14.30 26.18
CA PHE A 431 -23.70 -13.43 26.05
C PHE A 431 -24.86 -13.91 26.94
N LYS A 432 -24.61 -14.00 28.25
CA LYS A 432 -25.53 -14.64 29.20
C LYS A 432 -26.86 -13.92 29.34
N SER A 433 -26.83 -12.58 29.39
CA SER A 433 -28.02 -11.74 29.53
C SER A 433 -28.91 -11.86 28.31
N GLU A 434 -28.32 -11.80 27.12
CA GLU A 434 -28.99 -11.79 25.83
C GLU A 434 -29.62 -13.16 25.56
N VAL A 435 -28.89 -14.25 25.85
CA VAL A 435 -29.41 -15.62 25.76
C VAL A 435 -30.60 -15.83 26.70
N LYS A 436 -30.53 -15.34 27.94
CA LYS A 436 -31.63 -15.46 28.91
C LYS A 436 -32.84 -14.63 28.50
N ALA A 437 -32.63 -13.42 27.99
CA ALA A 437 -33.70 -12.58 27.46
C ALA A 437 -34.40 -13.29 26.31
N LYS A 438 -33.64 -13.75 25.31
CA LYS A 438 -34.19 -14.46 24.15
C LYS A 438 -34.89 -15.77 24.51
N GLN A 439 -34.39 -16.48 25.52
CA GLN A 439 -35.07 -17.68 26.03
C GLN A 439 -36.45 -17.34 26.59
N ARG A 440 -36.55 -16.31 27.45
CA ARG A 440 -37.84 -15.86 27.99
C ARG A 440 -38.79 -15.42 26.89
N ASP A 441 -38.31 -14.66 25.92
CA ASP A 441 -39.13 -14.21 24.79
C ASP A 441 -39.66 -15.41 23.99
N ASN A 442 -38.82 -16.41 23.74
CA ASN A 442 -39.24 -17.63 23.05
C ASN A 442 -40.27 -18.44 23.85
N GLU A 443 -40.15 -18.49 25.18
CA GLU A 443 -41.11 -19.17 26.07
C GLU A 443 -42.47 -18.45 26.07
N ILE A 444 -42.48 -17.12 26.16
CA ILE A 444 -43.69 -16.29 26.05
C ILE A 444 -44.37 -16.56 24.71
N GLN A 445 -43.60 -16.48 23.62
CA GLN A 445 -44.11 -16.66 22.27
C GLN A 445 -44.63 -18.07 22.01
N ALA A 446 -43.98 -19.11 22.56
CA ALA A 446 -44.51 -20.48 22.50
C ALA A 446 -45.81 -20.65 23.32
N GLY A 447 -45.94 -19.90 24.42
CA GLY A 447 -47.18 -19.82 25.18
C GLY A 447 -48.31 -19.17 24.39
N ILE A 448 -48.02 -18.07 23.68
CA ILE A 448 -48.98 -17.42 22.76
C ILE A 448 -49.41 -18.37 21.65
N ASP A 449 -48.48 -19.10 21.02
CA ASP A 449 -48.82 -20.08 19.97
C ASP A 449 -49.77 -21.18 20.47
N ARG A 450 -49.69 -21.54 21.77
CA ARG A 450 -50.47 -22.63 22.38
C ARG A 450 -51.79 -22.17 22.99
N TRP A 451 -51.83 -20.97 23.56
CA TRP A 451 -52.94 -20.47 24.38
C TRP A 451 -53.54 -19.16 23.88
N GLY A 452 -53.05 -18.62 22.75
CA GLY A 452 -53.48 -17.35 22.17
C GLY A 452 -52.85 -16.13 22.82
N GLU A 453 -53.14 -14.95 22.27
CA GLU A 453 -52.55 -13.65 22.67
C GLU A 453 -52.81 -13.29 24.14
N GLN A 454 -53.87 -13.85 24.73
CA GLN A 454 -54.25 -13.64 26.14
C GLN A 454 -53.19 -14.14 27.14
N TYR A 455 -52.29 -15.04 26.71
CA TYR A 455 -51.20 -15.55 27.52
C TYR A 455 -50.13 -14.49 27.85
N GLU A 456 -49.94 -13.50 26.98
CA GLU A 456 -48.95 -12.44 27.25
C GLU A 456 -49.40 -11.55 28.43
N ASN A 457 -50.71 -11.33 28.57
CA ASN A 457 -51.28 -10.50 29.62
C ASN A 457 -51.29 -11.22 30.99
N SER A 458 -51.44 -12.54 31.01
CA SER A 458 -51.38 -13.32 32.26
C SER A 458 -49.97 -13.40 32.85
N GLN A 459 -48.92 -13.25 32.05
CA GLN A 459 -47.52 -13.13 32.51
C GLN A 459 -47.22 -11.79 33.22
N LYS A 460 -47.99 -10.74 32.93
CA LYS A 460 -47.84 -9.39 33.55
C LYS A 460 -48.58 -9.28 34.89
N CYS A 461 -49.53 -10.17 35.17
CA CYS A 461 -50.22 -10.26 36.46
C CYS A 461 -49.42 -11.12 37.44
N SER A 462 -48.53 -10.50 38.21
CA SER A 462 -48.06 -11.10 39.46
C SER A 462 -49.21 -11.08 40.46
N VAL A 463 -49.81 -12.25 40.74
CA VAL A 463 -50.66 -12.42 41.94
C VAL A 463 -49.74 -12.21 43.15
N MET A 464 -49.94 -11.09 43.85
CA MET A 464 -49.28 -10.79 45.13
C MET A 464 -49.80 -11.71 46.23
#